data_AF-A0A1J7IAU1-F1
#
_entry.id   AF-A0A1J7IAU1-F1
#
_cell.length_a   1.000
_cell.length_b   1.000
_cell.length_c   1.000
_cell.angle_alpha   90.00
_cell.angle_beta   90.00
_cell.angle_gamma   90.00
#
_symmetry.space_group_name_H-M   'P 1'
#
loop_
_entity.id
_entity.type
_entity.pdbx_description
1 polymer ?
#
loop_
_entity_poly.entity_id
_entity_poly.type
_entity_poly.pdbx_seq_one_letter_code
_entity_poly.pdbx_strand_id
1 'polypeptide(L)'
;MQVERTAIPYSPVATTLVHTLVFVLLWTILQHYATSHGPFPVARRISKLHNILYSILNIPRLGLILLSSPHNDFLARRIYHLIRIYEYLDILTVCASGSPIALHFAVHHLTTPWLTLCRVLYNSDGWRIGAALNVLHHVIMYAYFGGLTSVRRMLPVTGMVQLVIGLIVEAIIVRESIQDERGLFVRELRQGKDAEKVNGS
;
A
#
# COMPACT_ATOMS: atom_id res chain seq x y z
N MET A 1 -5.48 27.06 12.56
CA MET A 1 -4.89 27.14 11.20
C MET A 1 -5.61 26.10 10.34
N GLN A 2 -6.57 26.53 9.53
CA GLN A 2 -7.32 25.62 8.66
C GLN A 2 -6.39 25.13 7.55
N VAL A 3 -6.14 23.83 7.51
CA VAL A 3 -5.49 23.19 6.37
C VAL A 3 -6.50 23.28 5.23
N GLU A 4 -6.21 24.16 4.28
CA GLU A 4 -6.93 24.26 3.01
C GLU A 4 -6.95 22.86 2.38
N ARG A 5 -8.13 22.22 2.37
CA ARG A 5 -8.35 20.99 1.62
C ARG A 5 -8.26 21.37 0.15
N THR A 6 -7.06 21.30 -0.42
CA THR A 6 -6.88 21.35 -1.87
C THR A 6 -7.72 20.22 -2.45
N ALA A 7 -8.87 20.60 -3.03
CA ALA A 7 -9.80 19.67 -3.63
C ALA A 7 -9.08 18.94 -4.76
N ILE A 8 -8.83 17.65 -4.58
CA ILE A 8 -8.24 16.81 -5.61
C ILE A 8 -9.31 16.66 -6.70
N PRO A 9 -9.03 16.98 -7.97
CA PRO A 9 -10.02 16.88 -9.05
C PRO A 9 -10.45 15.44 -9.39
N TYR A 10 -9.82 14.42 -8.80
CA TYR A 10 -10.08 13.01 -9.07
C TYR A 10 -10.27 12.23 -7.78
N SER A 11 -11.35 11.45 -7.71
CA SER A 11 -11.65 10.56 -6.58
C SER A 11 -10.63 9.41 -6.53
N PRO A 12 -9.79 9.30 -5.48
CA PRO A 12 -8.84 8.21 -5.33
C PRO A 12 -9.51 6.83 -5.42
N VAL A 13 -10.73 6.69 -4.88
CA VAL A 13 -11.54 5.46 -4.99
C VAL A 13 -11.82 5.11 -6.45
N ALA A 14 -12.34 6.06 -7.24
CA ALA A 14 -12.64 5.83 -8.65
C ALA A 14 -11.38 5.45 -9.44
N THR A 15 -10.26 6.14 -9.18
CA THR A 15 -8.97 5.81 -9.80
C THR A 15 -8.51 4.40 -9.44
N THR A 16 -8.53 4.01 -8.16
CA THR A 16 -8.15 2.66 -7.73
C THR A 16 -9.07 1.60 -8.34
N LEU A 17 -10.38 1.86 -8.41
CA LEU A 17 -11.34 0.95 -9.03
C LEU A 17 -11.03 0.74 -10.52
N VAL A 18 -10.89 1.82 -11.28
CA VAL A 18 -10.59 1.75 -12.72
C VAL A 18 -9.30 0.97 -12.98
N HIS A 19 -8.23 1.27 -12.23
CA HIS A 19 -6.97 0.54 -12.41
C HIS A 19 -7.10 -0.94 -12.03
N THR A 20 -7.88 -1.27 -11.00
CA THR A 20 -8.12 -2.66 -10.60
C THR A 20 -8.90 -3.42 -11.67
N LEU A 21 -9.94 -2.80 -12.25
CA LEU A 21 -10.72 -3.40 -13.34
C LEU A 21 -9.87 -3.62 -14.59
N VAL A 22 -9.10 -2.61 -14.99
CA VAL A 22 -8.16 -2.71 -16.12
C VAL A 22 -7.13 -3.81 -15.84
N PHE A 23 -6.57 -3.87 -14.64
CA PHE A 23 -5.63 -4.90 -14.23
C PHE A 23 -6.22 -6.31 -14.34
N VAL A 24 -7.41 -6.56 -13.78
CA VAL A 24 -8.07 -7.87 -13.83
C VAL A 24 -8.38 -8.29 -15.27
N LEU A 25 -8.84 -7.34 -16.09
CA LEU A 25 -9.07 -7.59 -17.51
C LEU A 25 -7.77 -7.98 -18.23
N LEU A 26 -6.71 -7.19 -18.08
CA LEU A 26 -5.40 -7.45 -18.70
C LEU A 26 -4.81 -8.78 -18.23
N TRP A 27 -4.91 -9.08 -16.94
CA TRP A 27 -4.45 -10.35 -16.39
C TRP A 27 -5.23 -11.51 -17.02
N THR A 28 -6.57 -11.44 -17.08
CA THR A 28 -7.39 -12.49 -17.69
C THR A 28 -7.02 -12.74 -19.15
N ILE A 29 -6.85 -11.66 -19.93
CA ILE A 29 -6.42 -11.74 -21.34
C ILE A 29 -5.04 -12.37 -21.46
N LEU A 30 -4.06 -11.91 -20.68
CA LEU A 30 -2.69 -12.43 -20.73
C LEU A 30 -2.62 -13.89 -20.27
N GLN A 31 -3.41 -14.27 -19.27
CA GLN A 31 -3.48 -15.64 -18.77
C GLN A 31 -4.01 -16.54 -19.86
N HIS A 32 -5.14 -16.17 -20.48
CA HIS A 32 -5.71 -16.93 -21.59
C HIS A 32 -4.74 -17.04 -22.77
N TYR A 33 -4.07 -15.94 -23.14
CA TYR A 33 -3.08 -15.95 -24.20
C TYR A 33 -1.91 -16.89 -23.88
N ALA A 34 -1.31 -16.76 -22.70
CA ALA A 34 -0.15 -17.54 -22.28
C ALA A 34 -0.46 -19.03 -22.17
N THR A 35 -1.69 -19.40 -21.76
CA THR A 35 -2.12 -20.81 -21.73
C THR A 35 -2.35 -21.38 -23.12
N SER A 36 -2.79 -20.57 -24.08
CA SER A 36 -3.14 -21.02 -25.43
C SER A 36 -1.95 -21.00 -26.39
N HIS A 37 -1.03 -20.04 -26.24
CA HIS A 37 0.07 -19.78 -27.19
C HIS A 37 1.46 -19.93 -26.57
N GLY A 38 1.54 -20.17 -25.25
CA GLY A 38 2.80 -20.21 -24.52
C GLY A 38 3.30 -18.82 -24.07
N PRO A 39 4.42 -18.78 -23.34
CA PRO A 39 4.95 -17.53 -22.78
C PRO A 39 5.58 -16.61 -23.83
N PHE A 40 5.55 -15.31 -23.57
CA PHE A 40 6.27 -14.35 -24.39
C PHE A 40 7.80 -14.52 -24.21
N PRO A 41 8.59 -14.70 -25.28
CA PRO A 41 10.01 -14.98 -25.18
C PRO A 41 10.82 -13.92 -24.42
N VAL A 42 10.38 -12.66 -24.49
CA VAL A 42 11.08 -11.50 -23.91
C VAL A 42 10.60 -11.17 -22.49
N ALA A 43 9.46 -11.72 -22.03
CA ALA A 43 8.84 -11.35 -20.76
C ALA A 43 9.77 -11.54 -19.55
N ARG A 44 10.57 -12.61 -19.53
CA ARG A 44 11.55 -12.85 -18.45
C ARG A 44 12.65 -11.78 -18.39
N ARG A 45 13.10 -11.29 -19.54
CA ARG A 45 14.13 -10.23 -19.62
C ARG A 45 13.54 -8.89 -19.17
N ILE A 46 12.33 -8.58 -19.63
CA ILE A 46 11.59 -7.37 -19.21
C ILE A 46 11.34 -7.40 -17.71
N SER A 47 10.86 -8.52 -17.15
CA SER A 47 10.62 -8.67 -15.71
C SER A 47 11.90 -8.43 -14.91
N LYS A 48 13.04 -9.02 -15.31
CA LYS A 48 14.34 -8.76 -14.64
C LYS A 48 14.74 -7.29 -14.69
N LEU A 49 14.66 -6.66 -15.86
CA LEU A 49 15.01 -5.23 -16.02
C LEU A 49 14.09 -4.35 -15.15
N HIS A 50 12.78 -4.61 -15.20
CA HIS A 50 11.78 -3.95 -14.36
C HIS A 50 12.15 -4.07 -12.89
N ASN A 51 12.45 -5.27 -12.39
CA ASN A 51 12.81 -5.50 -11.00
C ASN A 51 14.10 -4.75 -10.61
N ILE A 52 15.13 -4.71 -11.47
CA ILE A 52 16.35 -3.94 -11.21
C ILE A 52 16.03 -2.44 -11.06
N LEU A 53 15.32 -1.88 -12.04
CA LEU A 53 14.96 -0.46 -12.03
C LEU A 53 14.08 -0.12 -10.82
N TYR A 54 13.12 -0.99 -10.51
CA TYR A 54 12.20 -0.77 -9.41
C TYR A 54 12.88 -0.87 -8.05
N SER A 55 13.84 -1.78 -7.88
CA SER A 55 14.72 -1.84 -6.71
C SER A 55 15.45 -0.51 -6.49
N ILE A 56 16.02 0.07 -7.56
CA ILE A 56 16.75 1.34 -7.49
C ILE A 56 15.80 2.49 -7.15
N LEU A 57 14.63 2.55 -7.81
CA LEU A 57 13.63 3.59 -7.58
C LEU A 57 13.01 3.54 -6.16
N ASN A 58 13.02 2.38 -5.50
CA ASN A 58 12.55 2.24 -4.12
C ASN A 58 13.47 2.91 -3.09
N ILE A 59 14.75 3.14 -3.40
CA ILE A 59 15.69 3.83 -2.49
C ILE A 59 15.29 5.31 -2.27
N PRO A 60 15.15 6.16 -3.31
CA PRO A 60 14.71 7.54 -3.10
C PRO A 60 13.28 7.63 -2.56
N ARG A 61 12.41 6.64 -2.84
CA ARG A 61 11.06 6.56 -2.24
C ARG A 61 11.12 6.30 -0.74
N LEU A 62 12.03 5.44 -0.29
CA LEU A 62 12.28 5.24 1.14
C LEU A 62 12.74 6.55 1.78
N GLY A 63 13.67 7.26 1.13
CA GLY A 63 14.09 8.61 1.54
C GLY A 63 12.92 9.59 1.63
N LEU A 64 12.04 9.62 0.63
CA LEU A 64 10.85 10.46 0.62
C LEU A 64 9.92 10.18 1.81
N ILE A 65 9.70 8.91 2.16
CA ILE A 65 8.85 8.53 3.31
C ILE A 65 9.52 8.97 4.63
N LEU A 66 10.79 8.62 4.82
CA LEU A 66 11.52 8.89 6.06
C LEU A 66 11.76 10.38 6.31
N LEU A 67 11.95 11.16 5.25
CA LEU A 67 12.26 12.59 5.30
C LEU A 67 11.04 13.47 5.02
N SER A 68 9.84 12.88 4.91
CA SER A 68 8.64 13.67 4.66
C SER A 68 8.32 14.61 5.84
N SER A 69 8.13 15.89 5.53
CA SER A 69 7.64 16.90 6.45
C SER A 69 6.11 17.02 6.34
N PRO A 70 5.43 17.69 7.29
CA PRO A 70 3.98 17.91 7.18
C PRO A 70 3.53 18.56 5.87
N HIS A 71 4.43 19.30 5.19
CA HIS A 71 4.11 20.02 3.95
C HIS A 71 4.09 19.09 2.73
N ASN A 72 4.89 18.01 2.71
CA ASN A 72 4.97 17.07 1.60
C ASN A 72 4.41 15.68 1.92
N ASP A 73 3.93 15.47 3.16
CA ASP A 73 3.40 14.18 3.63
C ASP A 73 2.26 13.65 2.75
N PHE A 74 1.34 14.53 2.34
CA PHE A 74 0.25 14.15 1.43
C PHE A 74 0.76 13.67 0.06
N LEU A 75 1.77 14.34 -0.49
CA LEU A 75 2.40 13.93 -1.76
C LEU A 75 3.12 12.58 -1.59
N ALA A 76 3.86 12.38 -0.50
CA ALA A 76 4.54 11.13 -0.19
C ALA A 76 3.55 9.96 -0.10
N ARG A 77 2.41 10.16 0.58
CA ARG A 77 1.31 9.19 0.68
C ARG A 77 0.70 8.86 -0.68
N ARG A 78 0.43 9.86 -1.50
CA ARG A 78 -0.09 9.65 -2.86
C ARG A 78 0.86 8.87 -3.74
N ILE A 79 2.14 9.22 -3.72
CA ILE A 79 3.18 8.49 -4.46
C ILE A 79 3.22 7.04 -3.97
N TYR A 80 3.25 6.81 -2.66
CA TYR A 80 3.23 5.48 -2.07
C TYR A 80 2.03 4.64 -2.52
N HIS A 81 0.83 5.22 -2.55
CA HIS A 81 -0.37 4.53 -3.03
C HIS A 81 -0.32 4.22 -4.53
N LEU A 82 0.08 5.18 -5.37
CA LEU A 82 0.19 4.98 -6.82
C LEU A 82 1.20 3.89 -7.19
N ILE A 83 2.27 3.77 -6.41
CA ILE A 83 3.26 2.71 -6.54
C ILE A 83 2.61 1.33 -6.36
N ARG A 84 1.68 1.15 -5.43
CA ARG A 84 0.96 -0.13 -5.25
C ARG A 84 0.07 -0.48 -6.43
N ILE A 85 -0.50 0.52 -7.08
CA ILE A 85 -1.23 0.31 -8.34
C ILE A 85 -0.26 -0.09 -9.44
N TYR A 86 0.92 0.54 -9.52
CA TYR A 86 1.94 0.18 -10.50
C TYR A 86 2.46 -1.26 -10.33
N GLU A 87 2.49 -1.79 -9.10
CA GLU A 87 2.90 -3.18 -8.80
C GLU A 87 1.97 -4.23 -9.44
N TYR A 88 0.81 -3.86 -9.97
CA TYR A 88 0.03 -4.73 -10.85
C TYR A 88 0.85 -5.28 -12.05
N LEU A 89 1.85 -4.53 -12.52
CA LEU A 89 2.76 -4.99 -13.56
C LEU A 89 3.55 -6.25 -13.17
N ASP A 90 3.75 -6.50 -11.88
CA ASP A 90 4.49 -7.68 -11.44
C ASP A 90 3.71 -8.96 -11.77
N ILE A 91 2.40 -8.98 -11.50
CA ILE A 91 1.51 -10.08 -11.89
C ILE A 91 1.46 -10.21 -13.41
N LEU A 92 1.31 -9.10 -14.14
CA LEU A 92 1.22 -9.14 -15.60
C LEU A 92 2.52 -9.68 -16.24
N THR A 93 3.69 -9.32 -15.70
CA THR A 93 4.98 -9.84 -16.21
C THR A 93 5.21 -11.31 -15.84
N VAL A 94 4.80 -11.75 -14.64
CA VAL A 94 4.82 -13.17 -14.24
C VAL A 94 3.90 -13.99 -15.16
N CYS A 95 2.68 -13.51 -15.39
CA CYS A 95 1.72 -14.12 -16.31
C CYS A 95 2.28 -14.22 -17.74
N ALA A 96 2.83 -13.12 -18.27
CA ALA A 96 3.42 -13.09 -19.61
C ALA A 96 4.64 -14.03 -19.74
N SER A 97 5.36 -14.29 -18.65
CA SER A 97 6.48 -15.24 -18.62
C SER A 97 6.05 -16.72 -18.58
N GLY A 98 4.74 -16.99 -18.47
CA GLY A 98 4.16 -18.32 -18.31
C GLY A 98 4.46 -18.97 -16.95
N SER A 99 4.84 -18.16 -15.95
CA SER A 99 5.15 -18.67 -14.61
C SER A 99 3.86 -18.79 -13.79
N PRO A 100 3.71 -19.83 -12.95
CA PRO A 100 2.54 -19.95 -12.08
C PRO A 100 2.50 -18.80 -11.08
N ILE A 101 1.31 -18.23 -10.90
CA ILE A 101 1.07 -17.15 -9.95
C ILE A 101 0.72 -17.77 -8.60
N ALA A 102 1.56 -17.53 -7.58
CA ALA A 102 1.27 -17.98 -6.24
C ALA A 102 0.03 -17.26 -5.66
N LEU A 103 -0.82 -17.98 -4.93
CA LEU A 103 -2.06 -17.41 -4.37
C LEU A 103 -1.80 -16.18 -3.49
N HIS A 104 -0.80 -16.24 -2.60
CA HIS A 104 -0.47 -15.11 -1.72
C HIS A 104 -0.08 -13.86 -2.51
N PHE A 105 0.61 -14.04 -3.64
CA PHE A 105 1.07 -12.95 -4.50
C PHE A 105 -0.10 -12.29 -5.24
N ALA A 106 -1.03 -13.11 -5.75
CA ALA A 106 -2.29 -12.67 -6.33
C ALA A 106 -3.16 -11.87 -5.34
N VAL A 107 -3.41 -12.46 -4.17
CA VAL A 107 -4.21 -11.83 -3.11
C VAL A 107 -3.57 -10.51 -2.68
N HIS A 108 -2.26 -10.54 -2.40
CA HIS A 108 -1.51 -9.36 -1.99
C HIS A 108 -1.65 -8.21 -2.99
N HIS A 109 -1.42 -8.45 -4.29
CA HIS A 109 -1.50 -7.38 -5.27
C HIS A 109 -2.93 -6.90 -5.52
N LEU A 110 -3.93 -7.78 -5.43
CA LEU A 110 -5.32 -7.35 -5.55
C LEU A 110 -5.78 -6.49 -4.36
N THR A 111 -5.36 -6.81 -3.14
CA THR A 111 -5.85 -6.11 -1.93
C THR A 111 -5.02 -4.89 -1.56
N THR A 112 -3.71 -4.88 -1.81
CA THR A 112 -2.81 -3.83 -1.30
C THR A 112 -3.14 -2.42 -1.78
N PRO A 113 -3.52 -2.17 -3.05
CA PRO A 113 -3.96 -0.84 -3.48
C PRO A 113 -5.17 -0.34 -2.67
N TRP A 114 -6.14 -1.21 -2.38
CA TRP A 114 -7.31 -0.86 -1.57
C TRP A 114 -6.96 -0.62 -0.10
N LEU A 115 -6.09 -1.46 0.47
CA LEU A 115 -5.63 -1.27 1.85
C LEU A 115 -4.85 0.04 2.00
N THR A 116 -4.00 0.40 1.04
CA THR A 116 -3.26 1.67 1.06
C THR A 116 -4.15 2.87 0.77
N LEU A 117 -5.20 2.74 -0.04
CA LEU A 117 -6.23 3.76 -0.17
C LEU A 117 -6.85 4.07 1.19
N CYS A 118 -7.31 3.04 1.91
CA CYS A 118 -7.95 3.20 3.21
C CYS A 118 -6.99 3.70 4.31
N ARG A 119 -5.80 3.09 4.45
CA ARG A 119 -4.89 3.38 5.57
C ARG A 119 -3.80 4.39 5.30
N VAL A 120 -3.46 4.64 4.05
CA VAL A 120 -2.44 5.66 3.74
C VAL A 120 -3.12 6.95 3.32
N LEU A 121 -4.15 6.91 2.46
CA LEU A 121 -4.79 8.14 2.00
C LEU A 121 -5.88 8.66 2.95
N TYR A 122 -6.78 7.80 3.43
CA TYR A 122 -7.92 8.23 4.25
C TYR A 122 -7.60 8.27 5.75
N ASN A 123 -6.95 7.24 6.30
CA ASN A 123 -6.69 7.12 7.74
C ASN A 123 -5.18 7.07 8.00
N SER A 124 -4.48 8.19 7.83
CA SER A 124 -3.01 8.19 7.67
C SER A 124 -2.18 8.08 8.94
N ASP A 125 -2.78 7.99 10.12
CA ASP A 125 -1.98 7.99 11.35
C ASP A 125 -0.99 6.81 11.39
N GLY A 126 0.24 7.09 11.82
CA GLY A 126 1.34 6.11 11.86
C GLY A 126 1.75 5.46 10.53
N TRP A 127 1.22 5.90 9.37
CA TRP A 127 1.41 5.23 8.07
C TRP A 127 2.87 5.01 7.68
N ARG A 128 3.76 5.92 8.11
CA ARG A 128 5.16 5.99 7.69
C ARG A 128 5.98 4.76 8.09
N ILE A 129 5.73 4.20 9.27
CA ILE A 129 6.53 3.08 9.79
C ILE A 129 6.30 1.84 8.93
N GLY A 130 5.03 1.46 8.74
CA GLY A 130 4.66 0.33 7.89
C GLY A 130 5.09 0.56 6.43
N ALA A 131 4.88 1.77 5.90
CA ALA A 131 5.27 2.13 4.54
C ALA A 131 6.78 2.05 4.33
N ALA A 132 7.59 2.58 5.25
CA ALA A 132 9.05 2.55 5.16
C ALA A 132 9.59 1.11 5.22
N LEU A 133 9.08 0.28 6.14
CA LEU A 133 9.49 -1.13 6.23
C LEU A 133 9.08 -1.91 4.99
N ASN A 134 7.89 -1.66 4.44
CA ASN A 134 7.45 -2.29 3.21
C ASN A 134 8.32 -1.87 2.01
N VAL A 135 8.63 -0.57 1.86
CA VAL A 135 9.53 -0.11 0.78
C VAL A 135 10.93 -0.68 0.95
N LEU A 136 11.46 -0.74 2.18
CA LEU A 136 12.75 -1.37 2.45
C LEU A 136 12.76 -2.84 2.04
N HIS A 137 11.71 -3.59 2.40
CA HIS A 137 11.56 -4.96 1.95
C HIS A 137 11.50 -5.04 0.42
N HIS A 138 10.77 -4.13 -0.24
CA HIS A 138 10.67 -4.08 -1.70
C HIS A 138 12.03 -3.78 -2.34
N VAL A 139 12.87 -2.89 -1.80
CA VAL A 139 14.26 -2.71 -2.28
C VAL A 139 14.99 -4.06 -2.35
N ILE A 140 14.92 -4.84 -1.28
CA ILE A 140 15.63 -6.12 -1.17
C ILE A 140 14.99 -7.19 -2.07
N MET A 141 13.66 -7.26 -2.09
CA MET A 141 12.88 -8.22 -2.88
C MET A 141 13.09 -8.01 -4.38
N TYR A 142 12.98 -6.77 -4.85
CA TYR A 142 13.19 -6.47 -6.27
C TYR A 142 14.66 -6.60 -6.68
N ALA A 143 15.62 -6.32 -5.79
CA ALA A 143 17.03 -6.63 -6.06
C ALA A 143 17.22 -8.14 -6.30
N TYR A 144 16.62 -8.99 -5.45
CA TYR A 144 16.65 -10.43 -5.62
C TYR A 144 16.01 -10.88 -6.94
N PHE A 145 14.81 -10.42 -7.26
CA PHE A 145 14.13 -10.74 -8.51
C PHE A 145 14.83 -10.15 -9.75
N GLY A 146 15.61 -9.08 -9.57
CA GLY A 146 16.53 -8.52 -10.56
C GLY A 146 17.79 -9.36 -10.80
N GLY A 147 18.10 -10.30 -9.90
CA GLY A 147 19.22 -11.24 -10.03
C GLY A 147 20.27 -11.16 -8.92
N LEU A 148 20.14 -10.26 -7.95
CA LEU A 148 21.06 -10.16 -6.82
C LEU A 148 20.78 -11.26 -5.78
N THR A 149 21.34 -12.44 -5.98
CA THR A 149 21.03 -13.63 -5.14
C THR A 149 21.59 -13.55 -3.72
N SER A 150 22.57 -12.68 -3.45
CA SER A 150 23.19 -12.52 -2.13
C SER A 150 22.22 -12.06 -1.05
N VAL A 151 21.15 -11.34 -1.42
CA VAL A 151 20.15 -10.83 -0.47
C VAL A 151 19.03 -11.85 -0.17
N ARG A 152 19.05 -13.05 -0.78
CA ARG A 152 17.99 -14.07 -0.61
C ARG A 152 17.67 -14.39 0.85
N ARG A 153 18.69 -14.47 1.71
CA ARG A 153 18.52 -14.78 3.15
C ARG A 153 17.77 -13.67 3.90
N MET A 154 17.78 -12.44 3.40
CA MET A 154 17.11 -11.29 4.02
C MET A 154 15.61 -11.25 3.71
N LEU A 155 15.15 -11.89 2.64
CA LEU A 155 13.75 -11.84 2.20
C LEU A 155 12.77 -12.31 3.29
N PRO A 156 12.90 -13.52 3.87
CA PRO A 156 11.96 -13.96 4.90
C PRO A 156 12.02 -13.07 6.15
N VAL A 157 13.22 -12.62 6.54
CA VAL A 157 13.43 -11.78 7.72
C VAL A 157 12.76 -10.43 7.55
N THR A 158 13.10 -9.71 6.47
CA THR A 158 12.56 -8.37 6.23
C THR A 158 11.06 -8.41 5.94
N GLY A 159 10.57 -9.48 5.28
CA GLY A 159 9.15 -9.74 5.09
C GLY A 159 8.40 -9.93 6.40
N MET A 160 8.96 -10.69 7.34
CA MET A 160 8.37 -10.88 8.66
C MET A 160 8.41 -9.62 9.51
N VAL A 161 9.55 -8.91 9.53
CA VAL A 161 9.73 -7.67 10.29
C VAL A 161 8.72 -6.61 9.87
N GLN A 162 8.52 -6.38 8.57
CA GLN A 162 7.52 -5.41 8.11
C GLN A 162 6.10 -5.76 8.54
N LEU A 163 5.74 -7.06 8.55
CA LEU A 163 4.40 -7.52 8.90
C LEU A 163 4.16 -7.39 10.39
N VAL A 164 5.08 -7.89 11.22
CA VAL A 164 4.93 -7.85 12.69
C VAL A 164 4.89 -6.42 13.18
N ILE A 165 5.82 -5.57 12.75
CA ILE A 165 5.84 -4.17 13.17
C ILE A 165 4.60 -3.43 12.64
N GLY A 166 4.22 -3.68 11.38
CA GLY A 166 3.00 -3.11 10.80
C GLY A 166 1.76 -3.42 11.66
N LEU A 167 1.55 -4.70 12.00
CA LEU A 167 0.42 -5.12 12.84
C LEU A 167 0.45 -4.51 14.25
N ILE A 168 1.63 -4.39 14.87
CA ILE A 168 1.77 -3.75 16.19
C ILE A 168 1.36 -2.27 16.11
N VAL A 169 1.84 -1.54 15.10
CA VAL A 169 1.48 -0.13 14.90
C VAL A 169 -0.02 0.03 14.68
N GLU A 170 -0.62 -0.82 13.85
CA GLU A 170 -2.08 -0.82 13.64
C GLU A 170 -2.86 -1.08 14.94
N ALA A 171 -2.43 -2.07 15.74
CA ALA A 171 -3.09 -2.38 17.01
C ALA A 171 -3.05 -1.21 18.00
N ILE A 172 -1.94 -0.46 18.04
CA ILE A 172 -1.80 0.73 18.88
C ILE A 172 -2.78 1.82 18.42
N ILE A 173 -2.81 2.13 17.13
CA ILE A 173 -3.66 3.19 16.56
C ILE A 173 -5.15 2.87 16.75
N VAL A 174 -5.55 1.62 16.51
CA VAL A 174 -6.93 1.19 16.74
C VAL A 174 -7.30 1.31 18.21
N ARG A 175 -6.39 0.92 19.13
CA ARG A 175 -6.63 1.05 20.57
C ARG A 175 -6.83 2.51 20.97
N GLU A 176 -5.98 3.42 20.48
CA GLU A 176 -6.07 4.85 20.76
C GLU A 176 -7.37 5.45 20.23
N SER A 177 -7.74 5.13 18.99
CA SER A 177 -9.00 5.57 18.37
C SER A 177 -10.24 5.14 19.17
N ILE A 178 -10.28 3.88 19.64
CA ILE A 178 -11.39 3.38 20.47
C ILE A 178 -11.46 4.12 21.82
N GLN A 179 -10.31 4.47 22.41
CA GLN A 179 -10.26 5.20 23.67
C GLN A 179 -10.78 6.63 23.51
N ASP A 180 -10.41 7.29 22.41
CA ASP A 180 -10.86 8.64 22.10
C ASP A 180 -12.37 8.73 21.86
N GLU A 181 -12.93 7.79 21.09
CA GLU A 181 -14.39 7.71 20.85
C GLU A 181 -15.17 7.50 22.16
N ARG A 182 -14.69 6.61 23.04
CA ARG A 182 -15.28 6.42 24.37
C ARG A 182 -15.23 7.69 25.20
N GLY A 183 -14.12 8.42 25.14
CA GLY A 183 -13.94 9.70 25.83
C GLY A 183 -14.93 10.77 25.36
N LEU A 184 -15.14 10.88 24.04
CA LEU A 184 -16.11 11.79 23.44
C LEU A 184 -17.54 11.45 23.86
N PHE A 185 -17.93 10.19 23.74
CA PHE A 185 -19.26 9.73 24.13
C PHE A 185 -19.59 10.03 25.60
N VAL A 186 -18.65 9.81 26.52
CA VAL A 186 -18.84 10.13 27.94
C VAL A 186 -19.00 11.64 28.17
N ARG A 187 -18.31 12.48 27.41
CA ARG A 187 -18.44 13.94 27.50
C ARG A 187 -19.81 14.41 27.01
N GLU A 188 -20.29 13.87 25.88
CA GLU A 188 -21.63 14.17 25.34
C GLU A 188 -22.74 13.77 26.32
N LEU A 189 -22.64 12.57 26.93
CA LEU A 189 -23.60 12.13 27.95
C LEU A 189 -23.62 13.05 29.18
N ARG A 190 -22.48 13.61 29.60
CA ARG A 190 -22.42 14.56 30.71
C ARG A 190 -23.07 15.89 30.34
N GLN A 191 -22.74 16.44 29.17
CA GLN A 191 -23.32 17.69 28.68
C GLN A 191 -24.84 17.60 28.51
N GLY A 192 -25.36 16.48 28.01
CA GLY A 192 -26.81 16.25 27.91
C GLY A 192 -27.51 16.25 29.27
N LYS A 193 -26.92 15.57 30.27
CA LYS A 193 -27.45 15.56 31.65
C LYS A 193 -27.40 16.93 32.33
N ASP A 194 -26.36 17.70 32.08
CA ASP A 194 -26.24 19.05 32.63
C ASP A 194 -27.25 20.02 31.97
N ALA A 195 -27.52 19.87 30.66
CA ALA A 195 -28.53 20.64 29.96
C ALA A 195 -29.98 20.33 30.41
N GLU A 196 -30.30 19.06 30.70
CA GLU A 196 -31.61 18.67 31.26
C GLU A 196 -31.84 19.27 32.66
N LYS A 197 -30.79 19.35 33.49
CA LYS A 197 -30.88 19.98 34.82
C LYS A 197 -31.15 21.48 34.75
N VAL A 198 -30.69 22.18 33.71
CA VAL A 198 -30.86 23.63 33.54
C VAL A 198 -32.26 23.98 33.02
N ASN A 199 -32.87 23.12 32.21
CA ASN A 199 -34.21 23.35 31.64
C ASN A 199 -35.37 22.80 32.49
N GLY A 200 -35.08 21.99 33.51
CA GLY A 200 -36.07 21.41 34.44
C GLY A 200 -36.26 22.19 35.75
N SER A 201 -35.65 23.37 35.88
CA SER A 201 -35.78 24.30 37.02
C SER A 201 -36.43 25.59 36.59
#